data_AF-A0A9N9BXK6-F1
#
_entry.id   AF-A0A9N9BXK6-F1
#
_cell.length_a   1.000
_cell.length_b   1.000
_cell.length_c   1.000
_cell.angle_alpha   90.00
_cell.angle_beta   90.00
_cell.angle_gamma   90.00
#
_symmetry.space_group_name_H-M   'P 1'
#
loop_
_entity.id
_entity.type
_entity.pdbx_description
1 polymer ?
#
loop_
_entity_poly.entity_id
_entity_poly.type
_entity_poly.pdbx_seq_one_letter_code
_entity_poly.pdbx_strand_id
1 'polypeptide(L)'
;LRNLILSAFPRNMRLPDPFTRNLKVDLLPEISQPPRVLSDYTSALTAGNLKQDIDNWLKTKQPASFLSELKNRLLADPGTQVDMRSKYNVPVINALVLYVGMQAINHFQNRQGHTPLTHTAHMELFQQLLNTLDSEGRYLFLSAIANQLRYPNSHTHYFSRTLLYLFADGGQEVIKEQVTRVLLERLIVNRPHPWGLLITFIELVKNPEYDFRSHSFTRCASDIERLFDNVNR
;
A
#
# COMPACT_ATOMS: atom_id res chain seq x y z
N LEU A 1 15.69 3.42 10.19
CA LEU A 1 15.53 4.80 9.67
C LEU A 1 14.14 5.08 9.08
N ARG A 2 13.63 4.30 8.11
CA ARG A 2 12.31 4.55 7.46
C ARG A 2 11.16 4.73 8.46
N ASN A 3 11.09 3.89 9.50
CA ASN A 3 10.05 4.01 10.54
C ASN A 3 10.08 5.35 11.29
N LEU A 4 11.25 5.94 11.55
CA LEU A 4 11.35 7.24 12.21
C LEU A 4 10.65 8.32 11.38
N ILE A 5 10.86 8.30 10.06
CA ILE A 5 10.25 9.25 9.12
C ILE A 5 8.74 9.00 9.02
N LEU A 6 8.32 7.74 8.85
CA LEU A 6 6.91 7.39 8.66
C LEU A 6 6.06 7.50 9.94
N SER A 7 6.70 7.51 11.11
CA SER A 7 6.03 7.72 12.39
C SER A 7 5.88 9.21 12.73
N ALA A 8 6.39 10.13 11.92
CA ALA A 8 6.20 11.56 12.14
C ALA A 8 4.76 11.98 11.82
N PHE A 9 4.18 12.83 12.66
CA PHE A 9 2.80 13.34 12.53
C PHE A 9 2.68 14.78 13.07
N PRO A 10 1.61 15.53 12.72
CA PRO A 10 1.41 16.90 13.18
C PRO A 10 1.35 17.00 14.72
N ARG A 11 2.08 17.96 15.32
CA ARG A 11 2.21 18.08 16.79
C ARG A 11 0.88 18.29 17.53
N ASN A 12 -0.11 18.89 16.87
CA ASN A 12 -1.43 19.17 17.44
C ASN A 12 -2.43 18.01 17.27
N MET A 13 -2.04 16.93 16.60
CA MET A 13 -2.87 15.74 16.43
C MET A 13 -2.74 14.81 17.64
N ARG A 14 -3.87 14.26 18.09
CA ARG A 14 -3.90 13.19 19.10
C ARG A 14 -4.17 11.87 18.40
N LEU A 15 -3.19 10.97 18.42
CA LEU A 15 -3.34 9.66 17.83
C LEU A 15 -4.21 8.78 18.75
N PRO A 16 -5.30 8.18 18.25
CA PRO A 16 -6.01 7.15 19.01
C PRO A 16 -5.09 5.94 19.19
N ASP A 17 -5.14 5.31 20.35
CA ASP A 17 -4.34 4.10 20.62
C ASP A 17 -4.80 2.94 19.70
N PRO A 18 -3.92 2.40 18.84
CA PRO A 18 -4.25 1.28 17.94
C PRO A 18 -4.76 0.02 18.65
N PHE A 19 -4.45 -0.17 19.94
CA PHE A 19 -4.86 -1.33 20.72
C PHE A 19 -6.20 -1.14 21.45
N THR A 20 -6.83 0.03 21.30
CA THR A 20 -8.17 0.29 21.83
C THR A 20 -9.17 -0.71 21.25
N ARG A 21 -9.87 -1.46 22.12
CA ARG A 21 -10.91 -2.40 21.69
C ARG A 21 -12.01 -1.66 20.92
N ASN A 22 -12.43 -2.22 19.79
CA ASN A 22 -13.49 -1.67 18.93
C ASN A 22 -13.22 -0.25 18.42
N LEU A 23 -11.95 0.11 18.19
CA LEU A 23 -11.60 1.37 17.53
C LEU A 23 -12.24 1.42 16.13
N LYS A 24 -13.19 2.34 15.94
CA LYS A 24 -13.86 2.55 14.66
C LYS A 24 -13.09 3.57 13.82
N VAL A 25 -12.09 3.11 13.08
CA VAL A 25 -11.23 3.97 12.25
C VAL A 25 -12.04 4.77 11.23
N ASP A 26 -13.10 4.18 10.66
CA ASP A 26 -13.98 4.85 9.69
C ASP A 26 -14.77 6.05 10.26
N LEU A 27 -14.82 6.21 11.59
CA LEU A 27 -15.48 7.34 12.25
C LEU A 27 -14.52 8.49 12.58
N LEU A 28 -13.22 8.33 12.37
CA LEU A 28 -12.24 9.36 12.64
C LEU A 28 -12.37 10.48 11.59
N PRO A 29 -12.60 11.75 11.97
CA PRO A 29 -12.75 12.83 11.00
C PRO A 29 -11.49 13.03 10.14
N GLU A 30 -10.31 12.73 10.68
CA GLU A 30 -9.02 12.92 10.03
C GLU A 30 -8.86 12.05 8.76
N ILE A 31 -9.56 10.91 8.65
CA ILE A 31 -9.44 10.03 7.47
C ILE A 31 -10.02 10.69 6.20
N SER A 32 -10.80 11.76 6.34
CA SER A 32 -11.28 12.54 5.19
C SER A 32 -10.24 13.57 4.70
N GLN A 33 -9.23 13.88 5.50
CA GLN A 33 -8.30 14.96 5.26
C GLN A 33 -7.00 14.46 4.59
N PRO A 34 -6.58 15.06 3.46
CA PRO A 34 -5.34 14.68 2.82
C PRO A 34 -4.12 15.13 3.63
N PRO A 35 -3.05 14.31 3.69
CA PRO A 35 -1.77 14.73 4.27
C PRO A 35 -1.07 15.73 3.36
N ARG A 36 -0.19 16.56 3.93
CA ARG A 36 0.64 17.48 3.15
C ARG A 36 1.79 16.71 2.47
N VAL A 37 1.87 16.78 1.14
CA VAL A 37 2.96 16.23 0.33
C VAL A 37 3.66 17.39 -0.38
N LEU A 38 4.92 17.63 -0.03
CA LEU A 38 5.71 18.78 -0.54
C LEU A 38 6.73 18.39 -1.62
N SER A 39 6.96 17.09 -1.81
CA SER A 39 7.84 16.57 -2.87
C SER A 39 7.13 16.56 -4.21
N ASP A 40 7.83 16.87 -5.30
CA ASP A 40 7.32 16.62 -6.65
C ASP A 40 7.41 15.12 -6.98
N TYR A 41 6.39 14.38 -6.52
CA TYR A 41 6.25 12.95 -6.78
C TYR A 41 5.85 12.65 -8.22
N THR A 42 5.40 13.65 -9.01
CA THR A 42 4.97 13.45 -10.39
C THR A 42 6.12 13.50 -11.39
N SER A 43 7.21 14.17 -11.04
CA SER A 43 8.44 14.25 -11.86
C SER A 43 8.95 12.90 -12.35
N ALA A 44 8.90 11.86 -11.50
CA ALA A 44 9.34 10.52 -11.90
C ALA A 44 8.45 9.88 -12.98
N LEU A 45 7.21 10.34 -13.14
CA LEU A 45 6.24 9.80 -14.10
C LEU A 45 6.21 10.57 -15.43
N THR A 46 6.97 11.66 -15.56
CA THR A 46 6.99 12.43 -16.81
C THR A 46 7.84 11.76 -17.88
N ALA A 47 8.85 10.99 -17.48
CA ALA A 47 9.66 10.18 -18.39
C ALA A 47 8.76 9.18 -19.16
N GLY A 48 8.94 9.11 -20.48
CA GLY A 48 8.18 8.21 -21.34
C GLY A 48 6.66 8.45 -21.35
N ASN A 49 6.21 9.67 -21.00
CA ASN A 49 4.79 10.07 -20.97
C ASN A 49 3.90 9.22 -20.03
N LEU A 50 4.50 8.51 -19.07
CA LEU A 50 3.80 7.53 -18.24
C LEU A 50 2.62 8.13 -17.46
N LYS A 51 2.77 9.34 -16.93
CA LYS A 51 1.68 10.05 -16.23
C LYS A 51 0.44 10.22 -17.11
N GLN A 52 0.62 10.69 -18.33
CA GLN A 52 -0.48 10.95 -19.26
C GLN A 52 -1.16 9.64 -19.68
N ASP A 53 -0.38 8.59 -19.89
CA ASP A 53 -0.88 7.26 -20.22
C ASP A 53 -1.70 6.67 -19.05
N ILE A 54 -1.23 6.84 -17.80
CA ILE A 54 -1.99 6.48 -16.59
C ILE A 54 -3.30 7.26 -16.53
N ASP A 55 -3.26 8.59 -16.70
CA ASP A 55 -4.45 9.44 -16.65
C ASP A 55 -5.49 9.05 -17.71
N ASN A 56 -5.02 8.77 -18.93
CA ASN A 56 -5.88 8.33 -20.02
C ASN A 56 -6.51 6.97 -19.71
N TRP A 57 -5.71 6.02 -19.22
CA TRP A 57 -6.18 4.68 -18.91
C TRP A 57 -7.16 4.67 -17.73
N LEU A 58 -6.90 5.44 -16.67
CA LEU A 58 -7.83 5.56 -15.52
C LEU A 58 -9.21 6.12 -15.92
N LYS A 59 -9.26 6.97 -16.96
CA LYS A 59 -10.50 7.56 -17.47
C LYS A 59 -11.23 6.70 -18.49
N THR A 60 -10.49 6.10 -19.42
CA THR A 60 -11.05 5.48 -20.63
C THR A 60 -10.90 3.96 -20.67
N LYS A 61 -10.06 3.39 -19.81
CA LYS A 61 -9.57 2.01 -19.88
C LYS A 61 -8.90 1.66 -21.21
N GLN A 62 -8.38 2.65 -21.93
CA GLN A 62 -7.67 2.48 -23.20
C GLN A 62 -6.24 3.03 -23.14
N PRO A 63 -5.28 2.44 -23.89
CA PRO A 63 -5.43 1.18 -24.63
C PRO A 63 -5.48 -0.03 -23.68
N ALA A 64 -6.16 -1.10 -24.09
CA ALA A 64 -6.23 -2.34 -23.30
C ALA A 64 -4.84 -2.96 -23.02
N SER A 65 -3.84 -2.71 -23.89
CA SER A 65 -2.47 -3.19 -23.72
C SER A 65 -1.67 -2.47 -22.64
N PHE A 66 -2.13 -1.29 -22.18
CA PHE A 66 -1.40 -0.46 -21.22
C PHE A 66 -0.99 -1.24 -19.97
N LEU A 67 -1.93 -1.98 -19.40
CA LEU A 67 -1.73 -2.81 -18.20
C LEU A 67 -0.68 -3.91 -18.39
N SER A 68 -0.62 -4.53 -19.57
CA SER A 68 0.39 -5.54 -19.89
C SER A 68 1.78 -4.93 -20.11
N GLU A 69 1.85 -3.72 -20.66
CA GLU A 69 3.10 -2.99 -20.91
C GLU A 69 3.67 -2.31 -19.66
N LEU A 70 2.81 -2.05 -18.66
CA LEU A 70 3.15 -1.27 -17.48
C LEU A 70 4.36 -1.84 -16.75
N LYS A 71 4.47 -3.17 -16.63
CA LYS A 71 5.64 -3.83 -16.01
C LYS A 71 6.96 -3.39 -16.65
N ASN A 72 7.02 -3.32 -17.98
CA ASN A 72 8.24 -2.97 -18.71
C ASN A 72 8.61 -1.50 -18.47
N ARG A 73 7.61 -0.63 -18.31
CA ARG A 73 7.82 0.80 -17.98
C ARG A 73 8.27 1.04 -16.53
N LEU A 74 8.19 0.03 -15.67
CA LEU A 74 8.70 0.08 -14.30
C LEU A 74 10.14 -0.43 -14.18
N LEU A 75 10.73 -0.99 -15.23
CA LEU A 75 12.12 -1.43 -15.23
C LEU A 75 13.06 -0.22 -15.22
N ALA A 76 14.22 -0.38 -14.58
CA ALA A 76 15.27 0.63 -14.61
C ALA A 76 16.01 0.59 -15.95
N ASP A 77 16.33 1.76 -16.51
CA ASP A 77 17.13 1.84 -17.73
C ASP A 77 18.55 1.31 -17.46
N PRO A 78 19.05 0.34 -18.25
CA PRO A 78 20.36 -0.27 -18.04
C PRO A 78 21.51 0.76 -18.01
N GLY A 79 21.38 1.86 -18.76
CA GLY A 79 22.39 2.92 -18.85
C GLY A 79 22.41 3.91 -17.68
N THR A 80 21.41 3.89 -16.78
CA THR A 80 21.30 4.83 -15.65
C THR A 80 21.50 4.17 -14.28
N GLN A 81 21.81 2.86 -14.27
CA GLN A 81 22.06 2.12 -13.03
C GLN A 81 23.43 2.50 -12.44
N VAL A 82 23.47 3.61 -11.70
CA VAL A 82 24.65 3.97 -10.90
C VAL A 82 24.87 2.95 -9.77
N ASP A 83 23.80 2.33 -9.29
CA ASP A 83 23.80 1.24 -8.31
C ASP A 83 22.93 0.09 -8.85
N MET A 84 23.54 -1.06 -9.19
CA MET A 84 22.87 -2.32 -9.65
C MET A 84 21.99 -2.98 -8.57
N ARG A 85 21.37 -2.22 -7.67
CA ARG A 85 20.67 -2.74 -6.48
C ARG A 85 19.28 -3.29 -6.78
N SER A 86 18.66 -2.86 -7.88
CA SER A 86 17.35 -3.34 -8.29
C SER A 86 17.20 -3.22 -9.80
N LYS A 87 16.52 -4.19 -10.41
CA LYS A 87 16.12 -4.12 -11.83
C LYS A 87 14.95 -3.18 -12.09
N TYR A 88 14.29 -2.72 -11.03
CA TYR A 88 13.13 -1.83 -11.10
C TYR A 88 13.51 -0.38 -10.79
N ASN A 89 12.83 0.55 -11.44
CA ASN A 89 12.92 1.96 -11.13
C ASN A 89 12.07 2.27 -9.89
N VAL A 90 12.69 2.15 -8.71
CA VAL A 90 12.03 2.36 -7.41
C VAL A 90 11.36 3.74 -7.29
N PRO A 91 11.98 4.86 -7.71
CA PRO A 91 11.30 6.16 -7.76
C PRO A 91 9.99 6.13 -8.56
N VAL A 92 9.98 5.52 -9.75
CA VAL A 92 8.78 5.42 -10.60
C VAL A 92 7.69 4.58 -9.93
N ILE A 93 8.05 3.44 -9.31
CA ILE A 93 7.07 2.62 -8.57
C ILE A 93 6.44 3.41 -7.42
N ASN A 94 7.25 4.11 -6.62
CA ASN A 94 6.75 4.92 -5.51
C ASN A 94 5.81 6.04 -6.00
N ALA A 95 6.22 6.74 -7.06
CA ALA A 95 5.44 7.80 -7.68
C ALA A 95 4.12 7.28 -8.25
N LEU A 96 4.14 6.14 -8.95
CA LEU A 96 2.95 5.51 -9.53
C LEU A 96 1.95 5.15 -8.44
N VAL A 97 2.39 4.47 -7.37
CA VAL A 97 1.50 4.05 -6.29
C VAL A 97 0.85 5.26 -5.62
N LEU A 98 1.64 6.28 -5.27
CA LEU A 98 1.12 7.49 -4.64
C LEU A 98 0.16 8.24 -5.58
N TYR A 99 0.53 8.41 -6.86
CA TYR A 99 -0.27 9.13 -7.84
C TYR A 99 -1.62 8.44 -8.09
N VAL A 100 -1.62 7.12 -8.36
CA VAL A 100 -2.84 6.34 -8.60
C VAL A 100 -3.73 6.36 -7.35
N GLY A 101 -3.17 6.24 -6.15
CA GLY A 101 -3.94 6.33 -4.91
C GLY A 101 -4.57 7.71 -4.69
N MET A 102 -3.86 8.79 -5.01
CA MET A 102 -4.42 10.15 -4.91
C MET A 102 -5.54 10.37 -5.93
N GLN A 103 -5.40 9.88 -7.17
CA GLN A 103 -6.48 9.93 -8.16
C GLN A 103 -7.70 9.14 -7.69
N ALA A 104 -7.48 7.97 -7.08
CA ALA A 104 -8.56 7.17 -6.53
C ALA A 104 -9.30 7.91 -5.41
N ILE A 105 -8.57 8.47 -4.44
CA ILE A 105 -9.15 9.25 -3.32
C ILE A 105 -9.99 10.41 -3.85
N ASN A 106 -9.46 11.19 -4.80
CA ASN A 106 -10.20 12.29 -5.43
C ASN A 106 -11.47 11.78 -6.14
N HIS A 107 -11.39 10.65 -6.85
CA HIS A 107 -12.53 10.02 -7.48
C HIS A 107 -13.61 9.59 -6.47
N PHE A 108 -13.21 9.06 -5.31
CA PHE A 108 -14.12 8.70 -4.23
C PHE A 108 -14.77 9.92 -3.56
N GLN A 109 -14.01 10.99 -3.33
CA GLN A 109 -14.51 12.22 -2.70
C GLN A 109 -15.47 13.02 -3.59
N ASN A 110 -15.28 12.97 -4.92
CA ASN A 110 -16.12 13.68 -5.87
C ASN A 110 -17.44 12.96 -6.19
N ARG A 111 -17.55 11.66 -5.90
CA ARG A 111 -18.81 10.92 -6.07
C ARG A 111 -19.63 10.94 -4.79
N GLN A 112 -20.87 11.42 -4.88
CA GLN A 112 -21.82 11.31 -3.78
C GLN A 112 -22.26 9.85 -3.63
N GLY A 113 -21.79 9.17 -2.57
CA GLY A 113 -22.22 7.81 -2.21
C GLY A 113 -21.07 6.88 -1.80
N HIS A 114 -21.42 5.71 -1.27
CA HIS A 114 -20.46 4.63 -0.99
C HIS A 114 -20.04 3.97 -2.31
N THR A 115 -19.00 4.50 -2.96
CA THR A 115 -18.38 3.77 -4.07
C THR A 115 -17.49 2.68 -3.46
N PRO A 116 -17.69 1.40 -3.79
CA PRO A 116 -16.85 0.33 -3.28
C PRO A 116 -15.41 0.51 -3.77
N LEU A 117 -14.44 0.04 -2.99
CA LEU A 117 -13.03 0.04 -3.38
C LEU A 117 -12.79 -0.85 -4.62
N THR A 118 -13.63 -1.88 -4.77
CA THR A 118 -13.57 -2.90 -5.82
C THR A 118 -14.08 -2.37 -7.16
N HIS A 119 -13.65 -3.00 -8.26
CA HIS A 119 -14.11 -2.69 -9.63
C HIS A 119 -13.83 -1.24 -10.09
N THR A 120 -12.83 -0.59 -9.49
CA THR A 120 -12.34 0.71 -9.97
C THR A 120 -11.12 0.52 -10.85
N ALA A 121 -10.93 1.40 -11.85
CA ALA A 121 -9.73 1.36 -12.70
C ALA A 121 -8.44 1.42 -11.86
N HIS A 122 -8.41 2.24 -10.81
CA HIS A 122 -7.28 2.33 -9.89
C HIS A 122 -6.93 0.99 -9.22
N MET A 123 -7.95 0.25 -8.77
CA MET A 123 -7.74 -1.06 -8.15
C MET A 123 -7.36 -2.13 -9.18
N GLU A 124 -7.99 -2.13 -10.36
CA GLU A 124 -7.63 -3.02 -11.47
C GLU A 124 -6.15 -2.88 -11.85
N LEU A 125 -5.64 -1.64 -11.88
CA LEU A 125 -4.22 -1.37 -12.12
C LEU A 125 -3.34 -1.99 -11.02
N PHE A 126 -3.71 -1.83 -9.75
CA PHE A 126 -2.97 -2.42 -8.63
C PHE A 126 -3.01 -3.95 -8.62
N GLN A 127 -4.15 -4.57 -8.89
CA GLN A 127 -4.27 -6.03 -9.04
C GLN A 127 -3.42 -6.53 -10.19
N GLN A 128 -3.43 -5.85 -11.34
CA GLN A 128 -2.59 -6.21 -12.48
C GLN A 128 -1.10 -6.16 -12.13
N LEU A 129 -0.64 -5.11 -11.45
CA LEU A 129 0.75 -5.02 -11.02
C LEU A 129 1.11 -6.19 -10.10
N LEU A 130 0.24 -6.51 -9.16
CA LEU A 130 0.46 -7.62 -8.24
C LEU A 130 0.53 -8.98 -8.95
N ASN A 131 -0.23 -9.17 -10.02
CA ASN A 131 -0.22 -10.42 -10.81
C ASN A 131 0.93 -10.52 -11.82
N THR A 132 1.43 -9.39 -12.34
CA THR A 132 2.44 -9.36 -13.42
C THR A 132 3.87 -9.18 -12.94
N LEU A 133 4.06 -8.49 -11.81
CA LEU A 133 5.36 -8.31 -11.19
C LEU A 133 5.86 -9.62 -10.60
N ASP A 134 7.17 -9.79 -10.61
CA ASP A 134 7.81 -10.91 -9.93
C ASP A 134 8.00 -10.59 -8.43
N SER A 135 8.66 -11.48 -7.68
CA SER A 135 8.79 -11.32 -6.22
C SER A 135 9.45 -10.01 -5.80
N GLU A 136 10.48 -9.53 -6.52
CA GLU A 136 11.14 -8.26 -6.25
C GLU A 136 10.21 -7.08 -6.54
N GLY A 137 9.58 -7.06 -7.72
CA GLY A 137 8.64 -6.00 -8.10
C GLY A 137 7.45 -5.91 -7.16
N ARG A 138 6.86 -7.06 -6.77
CA ARG A 138 5.77 -7.11 -5.79
C ARG A 138 6.20 -6.56 -4.44
N TYR A 139 7.40 -6.92 -3.97
CA TYR A 139 7.94 -6.38 -2.72
C TYR A 139 8.08 -4.85 -2.75
N LEU A 140 8.61 -4.29 -3.85
CA LEU A 140 8.75 -2.84 -4.02
C LEU A 140 7.40 -2.13 -4.10
N PHE A 141 6.45 -2.68 -4.87
CA PHE A 141 5.09 -2.19 -5.01
C PHE A 141 4.35 -2.17 -3.66
N LEU A 142 4.30 -3.31 -2.96
CA LEU A 142 3.66 -3.41 -1.65
C LEU A 142 4.37 -2.51 -0.62
N SER A 143 5.69 -2.40 -0.70
CA SER A 143 6.46 -1.46 0.14
C SER A 143 6.09 -0.01 -0.13
N ALA A 144 5.84 0.37 -1.39
CA ALA A 144 5.40 1.71 -1.76
C ALA A 144 4.01 2.03 -1.19
N ILE A 145 3.10 1.05 -1.17
CA ILE A 145 1.79 1.18 -0.51
C ILE A 145 1.97 1.34 1.01
N ALA A 146 2.77 0.46 1.63
CA ALA A 146 3.02 0.49 3.07
C ALA A 146 3.72 1.79 3.53
N ASN A 147 4.43 2.50 2.64
CA ASN A 147 5.00 3.82 2.96
C ASN A 147 3.93 4.88 3.24
N GLN A 148 2.69 4.66 2.81
CA GLN A 148 1.58 5.59 3.00
C GLN A 148 0.80 5.32 4.29
N LEU A 149 1.09 4.23 4.99
CA LEU A 149 0.50 3.88 6.29
C LEU A 149 1.18 4.67 7.42
N ARG A 150 0.69 5.89 7.67
CA ARG A 150 1.28 6.87 8.60
C ARG A 150 0.27 7.27 9.68
N TYR A 151 0.12 8.53 10.03
CA TYR A 151 -0.92 9.00 10.95
C TYR A 151 -2.32 8.99 10.31
N PRO A 152 -3.43 9.16 11.06
CA PRO A 152 -4.78 9.26 10.49
C PRO A 152 -4.88 10.36 9.43
N ASN A 153 -5.09 9.97 8.18
CA ASN A 153 -5.34 10.83 7.01
C ASN A 153 -5.95 10.00 5.87
N SER A 154 -6.43 10.66 4.82
CA SER A 154 -7.10 9.98 3.70
C SER A 154 -6.21 9.02 2.91
N HIS A 155 -4.90 9.30 2.79
CA HIS A 155 -3.99 8.37 2.13
C HIS A 155 -3.82 7.11 2.97
N THR A 156 -3.55 7.27 4.28
CA THR A 156 -3.38 6.14 5.19
C THR A 156 -4.63 5.25 5.22
N HIS A 157 -5.82 5.85 5.27
CA HIS A 157 -7.07 5.10 5.20
C HIS A 157 -7.23 4.35 3.88
N TYR A 158 -7.05 5.04 2.74
CA TYR A 158 -7.15 4.42 1.42
C TYR A 158 -6.18 3.24 1.25
N PHE A 159 -4.89 3.46 1.51
CA PHE A 159 -3.87 2.45 1.31
C PHE A 159 -3.92 1.31 2.33
N SER A 160 -4.46 1.55 3.53
CA SER A 160 -4.79 0.48 4.48
C SER A 160 -5.83 -0.46 3.89
N ARG A 161 -6.96 0.09 3.42
CA ARG A 161 -8.00 -0.72 2.74
C ARG A 161 -7.50 -1.38 1.46
N THR A 162 -6.62 -0.72 0.70
CA THR A 162 -5.98 -1.33 -0.48
C THR A 162 -5.17 -2.56 -0.10
N LEU A 163 -4.30 -2.50 0.90
CA LEU A 163 -3.50 -3.67 1.30
C LEU A 163 -4.36 -4.83 1.81
N LEU A 164 -5.36 -4.52 2.63
CA LEU A 164 -6.29 -5.52 3.15
C LEU A 164 -7.09 -6.17 2.01
N TYR A 165 -7.56 -5.38 1.05
CA TYR A 165 -8.23 -5.91 -0.14
C TYR A 165 -7.31 -6.79 -0.98
N LEU A 166 -6.09 -6.35 -1.27
CA LEU A 166 -5.11 -7.14 -2.03
C LEU A 166 -4.72 -8.43 -1.31
N PHE A 167 -4.73 -8.44 0.04
CA PHE A 167 -4.58 -9.67 0.81
C PHE A 167 -5.77 -10.61 0.60
N ALA A 168 -6.99 -10.12 0.76
CA ALA A 168 -8.21 -10.93 0.65
C ALA A 168 -8.40 -11.50 -0.77
N ASP A 169 -8.22 -10.66 -1.79
CA ASP A 169 -8.50 -10.95 -3.20
C ASP A 169 -7.31 -11.57 -3.96
N GLY A 170 -6.09 -11.46 -3.42
CA GLY A 170 -4.85 -11.79 -4.12
C GLY A 170 -4.71 -13.23 -4.65
N GLY A 171 -5.62 -14.14 -4.30
CA GLY A 171 -5.83 -15.47 -4.88
C GLY A 171 -4.70 -16.49 -4.65
N GLN A 172 -3.45 -16.04 -4.57
CA GLN A 172 -2.25 -16.83 -4.41
C GLN A 172 -1.67 -16.63 -3.01
N GLU A 173 -1.30 -17.72 -2.35
CA GLU A 173 -0.73 -17.68 -1.00
C GLU A 173 0.56 -16.85 -0.92
N VAL A 174 1.38 -16.87 -1.98
CA VAL A 174 2.61 -16.07 -2.07
C VAL A 174 2.35 -14.56 -1.95
N ILE A 175 1.23 -14.07 -2.49
CA ILE A 175 0.87 -12.65 -2.41
C ILE A 175 0.48 -12.30 -0.96
N LYS A 176 -0.32 -13.15 -0.32
CA LYS A 176 -0.70 -13.00 1.10
C LYS A 176 0.52 -12.99 2.02
N GLU A 177 1.46 -13.89 1.77
CA GLU A 177 2.74 -13.94 2.48
C GLU A 177 3.54 -12.64 2.27
N GLN A 178 3.65 -12.14 1.03
CA GLN A 178 4.40 -10.91 0.74
C GLN A 178 3.76 -9.67 1.38
N VAL A 179 2.42 -9.55 1.38
CA VAL A 179 1.71 -8.48 2.12
C VAL A 179 2.04 -8.56 3.60
N THR A 180 1.96 -9.75 4.18
CA THR A 180 2.28 -10.00 5.61
C THR A 180 3.72 -9.62 5.91
N ARG A 181 4.68 -10.05 5.06
CA ARG A 181 6.10 -9.75 5.20
C ARG A 181 6.38 -8.25 5.21
N VAL A 182 5.80 -7.49 4.27
CA VAL A 182 6.01 -6.04 4.17
C VAL A 182 5.49 -5.28 5.40
N LEU A 183 4.37 -5.74 5.99
CA LEU A 183 3.87 -5.18 7.24
C LEU A 183 4.76 -5.59 8.42
N LEU A 184 5.09 -6.88 8.51
CA LEU A 184 5.78 -7.47 9.64
C LEU A 184 7.23 -7.00 9.78
N GLU A 185 7.98 -6.93 8.68
CA GLU A 185 9.39 -6.48 8.71
C GLU A 185 9.55 -5.06 9.29
N ARG A 186 8.48 -4.25 9.21
CA ARG A 186 8.43 -2.90 9.75
C ARG A 186 7.96 -2.84 11.21
N LEU A 187 7.44 -3.94 11.76
CA LEU A 187 6.96 -4.05 13.14
C LEU A 187 7.93 -4.79 14.06
N ILE A 188 8.75 -5.69 13.53
CA ILE A 188 9.78 -6.42 14.31
C ILE A 188 10.99 -5.57 14.73
N VAL A 189 11.13 -4.40 14.11
CA VAL A 189 12.21 -3.46 14.44
C VAL A 189 11.86 -2.64 15.68
N ASN A 190 12.89 -2.04 16.27
CA ASN A 190 12.71 -1.10 17.38
C ASN A 190 11.76 0.05 17.03
N ARG A 191 11.03 0.52 18.04
CA ARG A 191 10.17 1.70 17.95
C ARG A 191 10.93 2.92 17.42
N PRO A 192 10.22 3.88 16.78
CA PRO A 192 8.77 3.98 16.66
C PRO A 192 8.17 3.12 15.53
N HIS A 193 6.85 2.94 15.58
CA HIS A 193 6.05 2.28 14.54
C HIS A 193 4.98 3.24 14.01
N PRO A 194 4.77 3.35 12.69
CA PRO A 194 3.72 4.20 12.14
C PRO A 194 2.32 3.73 12.57
N TRP A 195 1.44 4.67 12.92
CA TRP A 195 0.10 4.38 13.43
C TRP A 195 -0.73 3.51 12.47
N GLY A 196 -0.81 3.90 11.20
CA GLY A 196 -1.58 3.22 10.17
C GLY A 196 -1.02 1.84 9.83
N LEU A 197 0.28 1.63 10.02
CA LEU A 197 0.92 0.34 9.86
C LEU A 197 0.40 -0.63 10.94
N LEU A 198 0.39 -0.18 12.20
CA LEU A 198 -0.18 -0.95 13.31
C LEU A 198 -1.67 -1.24 13.09
N ILE A 199 -2.46 -0.23 12.74
CA ILE A 199 -3.90 -0.39 12.47
C ILE A 199 -4.15 -1.43 11.38
N THR A 200 -3.44 -1.31 10.25
CA THR A 200 -3.62 -2.25 9.12
C THR A 200 -3.24 -3.68 9.52
N PHE A 201 -2.14 -3.84 10.28
CA PHE A 201 -1.70 -5.16 10.72
C PHE A 201 -2.64 -5.77 11.77
N ILE A 202 -3.12 -4.97 12.73
CA ILE A 202 -4.09 -5.41 13.74
C ILE A 202 -5.40 -5.84 13.07
N GLU A 203 -5.90 -5.06 12.11
CA GLU A 203 -7.09 -5.40 11.33
C GLU A 203 -6.92 -6.73 10.58
N LEU A 204 -5.79 -6.90 9.89
CA LEU A 204 -5.46 -8.13 9.16
C LEU A 204 -5.46 -9.36 10.06
N VAL A 205 -4.92 -9.24 11.28
CA VAL A 205 -4.76 -10.37 12.21
C VAL A 205 -6.03 -10.67 13.00
N LYS A 206 -6.81 -9.64 13.38
CA LYS A 206 -7.97 -9.77 14.28
C LYS A 206 -9.29 -9.94 13.55
N ASN A 207 -9.46 -9.40 12.34
CA ASN A 207 -10.70 -9.53 11.61
C ASN A 207 -10.82 -10.95 11.01
N PRO A 208 -11.83 -11.74 11.41
CA PRO A 208 -11.99 -13.13 10.95
C PRO A 208 -12.23 -13.25 9.43
N GLU A 209 -12.66 -12.18 8.75
CA GLU A 209 -12.88 -12.19 7.30
C GLU A 209 -11.61 -12.50 6.49
N TYR A 210 -10.43 -12.17 7.02
CA TYR A 210 -9.16 -12.45 6.35
C TYR A 210 -8.65 -13.88 6.60
N ASP A 211 -9.24 -14.60 7.56
CA ASP A 211 -8.83 -15.95 7.96
C ASP A 211 -7.30 -16.10 8.14
N PHE A 212 -6.65 -15.06 8.66
CA PHE A 212 -5.20 -14.89 8.61
C PHE A 212 -4.43 -16.11 9.15
N ARG A 213 -4.90 -16.68 10.28
CA ARG A 213 -4.25 -17.80 10.96
C ARG A 213 -4.39 -19.13 10.23
N SER A 214 -5.29 -19.28 9.26
CA SER A 214 -5.42 -20.54 8.51
C SER A 214 -4.31 -20.71 7.48
N HIS A 215 -3.64 -19.62 7.08
CA HIS A 215 -2.58 -19.65 6.09
C HIS A 215 -1.28 -20.29 6.60
N SER A 216 -0.65 -21.11 5.76
CA SER A 216 0.48 -21.96 6.17
C SER A 216 1.73 -21.15 6.56
N PHE A 217 1.96 -20.01 5.89
CA PHE A 217 3.08 -19.11 6.19
C PHE A 217 2.99 -18.47 7.58
N THR A 218 1.83 -18.49 8.25
CA THR A 218 1.70 -17.97 9.61
C THR A 218 2.19 -18.97 10.68
N ARG A 219 2.42 -20.23 10.29
CA ARG A 219 2.83 -21.34 11.16
C ARG A 219 4.11 -22.02 10.69
N CYS A 220 4.84 -21.41 9.75
CA CYS A 220 6.02 -22.01 9.15
C CYS A 220 7.21 -22.13 10.12
N ALA A 221 7.22 -21.33 11.20
CA ALA A 221 8.17 -21.42 12.29
C ALA A 221 7.53 -21.00 13.62
N SER A 222 7.96 -21.62 14.72
CA SER A 222 7.45 -21.34 16.07
C SER A 222 7.66 -19.89 16.50
N ASP A 223 8.75 -19.26 16.08
CA ASP A 223 9.02 -17.84 16.38
C ASP A 223 8.07 -16.90 15.64
N ILE A 224 7.70 -17.25 14.40
CA ILE A 224 6.71 -16.50 13.60
C ILE A 224 5.32 -16.63 14.25
N GLU A 225 4.95 -17.83 14.68
CA GLU A 225 3.68 -18.08 15.36
C GLU A 225 3.56 -17.29 16.68
N ARG A 226 4.61 -17.34 17.53
CA ARG A 226 4.67 -16.60 18.79
C ARG A 226 4.58 -15.09 18.60
N LEU A 227 5.15 -14.58 17.51
CA LEU A 227 5.10 -13.16 17.20
C LEU A 227 3.66 -12.70 17.00
N PHE A 228 2.87 -13.46 16.25
CA PHE A 228 1.46 -13.12 16.00
C PHE A 228 0.59 -13.28 17.25
N ASP A 229 0.92 -14.19 18.17
CA ASP A 229 0.20 -14.37 19.43
C ASP A 229 0.26 -13.14 20.33
N ASN A 230 1.39 -12.43 20.32
CA ASN A 230 1.57 -11.21 21.11
C ASN A 230 0.70 -10.04 20.65
N VAL A 231 0.21 -10.05 19.40
CA VAL A 231 -0.67 -8.99 18.85
C VAL A 231 -2.15 -9.26 19.15
N ASN A 232 -2.49 -10.52 19.47
CA ASN A 232 -3.84 -10.92 19.85
C ASN A 232 -4.14 -10.74 21.34
N ARG A 233 -3.12 -10.62 22.20
CA ARG A 233 -3.26 -10.31 23.63
C ARG A 233 -3.52 -8.82 23.84
#